data_AF-A0A1S3YIZ8-F1
#
_entry.id   AF-A0A1S3YIZ8-F1
#
_cell.length_a   1.000
_cell.length_b   1.000
_cell.length_c   1.000
_cell.angle_alpha   90.00
_cell.angle_beta   90.00
_cell.angle_gamma   90.00
#
_symmetry.space_group_name_H-M   'P 1'
#
loop_
_entity.id
_entity.type
_entity.pdbx_description
1 polymer ?
#
loop_
_entity_poly.entity_id
_entity_poly.type
_entity_poly.pdbx_seq_one_letter_code
_entity_poly.pdbx_strand_id
1 'polypeptide(L)'
;FETFLHRCLIRVRSDKEFVYDIIGEVIKVGATGISVGDTVGCNLPNEFGQLIADIKANTPGIQDVIISTHCHNDLGLANANTLAGVCAGARLVDVTVNGIGERAGNCSLEEFVMTLKCRGEQVLGGLYTGINSKHIIETSKMVEEYSGLKVQAHKAIVGANAFSHESSLHQELVN
;
A
#
# COMPACT_ATOMS: atom_id res chain seq x y z
N PHE A 1 -3.71 -17.27 7.92
CA PHE A 1 -4.86 -16.40 8.23
C PHE A 1 -5.57 -16.09 6.92
N GLU A 2 -6.26 -17.11 6.38
CA GLU A 2 -7.21 -16.93 5.28
C GLU A 2 -8.51 -16.43 5.88
N THR A 3 -8.72 -15.12 5.85
CA THR A 3 -10.08 -14.59 5.87
C THR A 3 -10.57 -14.71 4.43
N PHE A 4 -11.53 -15.59 4.18
CA PHE A 4 -12.27 -15.71 2.93
C PHE A 4 -12.87 -14.35 2.57
N LEU A 5 -12.10 -13.54 1.85
CA LEU A 5 -12.48 -12.26 1.29
C LEU A 5 -12.67 -12.58 -0.18
N HIS A 6 -13.91 -12.60 -0.66
CA HIS A 6 -14.22 -12.71 -2.09
C HIS A 6 -13.67 -11.48 -2.82
N ARG A 7 -12.34 -11.43 -3.02
CA ARG A 7 -11.63 -10.32 -3.64
C ARG A 7 -11.76 -10.46 -5.15
N CYS A 8 -12.47 -9.53 -5.77
CA CYS A 8 -12.36 -9.30 -7.21
C CYS A 8 -11.08 -8.48 -7.45
N LEU A 9 -10.18 -8.98 -8.30
CA LEU A 9 -8.98 -8.25 -8.72
C LEU A 9 -9.30 -7.38 -9.94
N ILE A 10 -9.21 -6.06 -9.78
CA ILE A 10 -9.48 -5.11 -10.86
C ILE A 10 -8.17 -4.71 -11.53
N ARG A 11 -8.13 -4.84 -12.85
CA ARG A 11 -6.99 -4.43 -13.68
C ARG A 11 -7.27 -3.07 -14.32
N VAL A 12 -6.35 -2.13 -14.13
CA VAL A 12 -6.46 -0.70 -14.53
C VAL A 12 -6.61 -0.46 -16.05
N ARG A 13 -6.53 -1.50 -16.88
CA ARG A 13 -6.67 -1.39 -18.36
C ARG A 13 -8.07 -1.70 -18.89
N SER A 14 -9.01 -2.09 -18.04
CA SER A 14 -10.39 -2.36 -18.45
C SER A 14 -11.18 -1.06 -18.65
N ASP A 15 -12.24 -1.12 -19.46
CA ASP A 15 -13.20 -0.01 -19.56
C ASP A 15 -13.76 0.32 -18.16
N LYS A 16 -13.74 1.60 -17.80
CA LYS A 16 -14.09 2.08 -16.47
C LYS A 16 -15.53 1.72 -16.09
N GLU A 17 -16.47 1.89 -17.02
CA GLU A 17 -17.88 1.57 -16.79
C GLU A 17 -18.07 0.08 -16.53
N PHE A 18 -17.40 -0.77 -17.32
CA PHE A 18 -17.41 -2.21 -17.13
C PHE A 18 -16.85 -2.64 -15.77
N VAL A 19 -15.83 -1.92 -15.27
CA VAL A 19 -15.28 -2.16 -13.93
C VAL A 19 -16.32 -1.85 -12.86
N TYR A 20 -17.04 -0.73 -12.94
CA TYR A 20 -18.05 -0.37 -11.95
C TYR A 20 -19.21 -1.37 -11.95
N ASP A 21 -19.66 -1.78 -13.13
CA ASP A 21 -20.74 -2.76 -13.29
C ASP A 21 -20.36 -4.11 -12.67
N ILE A 22 -19.17 -4.65 -13.00
CA ILE A 22 -18.71 -5.92 -12.42
C ILE A 22 -18.59 -5.80 -10.90
N ILE A 23 -18.04 -4.70 -10.39
CA ILE A 23 -17.92 -4.52 -8.95
C ILE A 23 -19.31 -4.51 -8.30
N GLY A 24 -20.27 -3.80 -8.90
CA GLY A 24 -21.66 -3.79 -8.43
C GLY A 24 -22.28 -5.18 -8.40
N GLU A 25 -22.07 -6.00 -9.43
CA GLU A 25 -22.58 -7.38 -9.47
C GLU A 25 -21.92 -8.28 -8.42
N VAL A 26 -20.60 -8.17 -8.20
CA VAL A 26 -19.94 -8.99 -7.16
C VAL A 26 -20.37 -8.58 -5.74
N ILE A 27 -20.67 -7.29 -5.53
CA ILE A 27 -21.23 -6.81 -4.26
C ILE A 27 -22.63 -7.41 -4.03
N LYS A 28 -23.48 -7.46 -5.06
CA LYS A 28 -24.83 -8.05 -4.97
C LYS A 28 -24.82 -9.53 -4.56
N VAL A 29 -23.79 -10.28 -4.95
CA VAL A 29 -23.63 -11.69 -4.56
C VAL A 29 -22.88 -11.89 -3.24
N GLY A 30 -22.58 -10.80 -2.51
CA GLY A 30 -22.08 -10.86 -1.13
C GLY A 30 -20.58 -10.62 -0.97
N ALA A 31 -19.90 -10.00 -1.95
CA ALA A 31 -18.53 -9.53 -1.72
C ALA A 31 -18.51 -8.45 -0.62
N THR A 32 -17.59 -8.58 0.34
CA THR A 32 -17.42 -7.64 1.45
C THR A 32 -16.16 -6.78 1.32
N GLY A 33 -15.36 -7.02 0.29
CA GLY A 33 -14.20 -6.20 -0.04
C GLY A 33 -13.70 -6.44 -1.45
N ILE A 34 -13.08 -5.39 -2.00
CA ILE A 34 -12.67 -5.30 -3.40
C ILE A 34 -11.18 -4.97 -3.45
N SER A 35 -10.43 -5.60 -4.35
CA SER A 35 -8.98 -5.43 -4.46
C SER A 35 -8.63 -4.72 -5.75
N VAL A 36 -8.19 -3.46 -5.61
CA VAL A 36 -7.75 -2.63 -6.73
C VAL A 36 -6.23 -2.63 -6.75
N GLY A 37 -5.65 -3.14 -7.84
CA GLY A 37 -4.20 -3.33 -7.91
C GLY A 37 -3.53 -2.64 -9.08
N ASP A 38 -2.37 -2.03 -8.82
CA ASP A 38 -1.40 -1.68 -9.86
C ASP A 38 -0.51 -2.90 -10.14
N THR A 39 -1.10 -3.88 -10.84
CA THR A 39 -0.48 -5.20 -11.11
C THR A 39 0.79 -5.12 -11.95
N VAL A 40 0.91 -4.10 -12.79
CA VAL A 40 2.09 -3.87 -13.66
C VAL A 40 3.09 -2.93 -12.98
N GLY A 41 2.67 -2.16 -11.97
CA GLY A 41 3.52 -1.20 -11.27
C GLY A 41 3.82 0.04 -12.11
N CYS A 42 2.92 0.42 -13.03
CA CYS A 42 3.15 1.48 -14.02
C CYS A 42 2.25 2.70 -13.88
N ASN A 43 1.34 2.74 -12.90
CA ASN A 43 0.49 3.91 -12.69
C ASN A 43 1.26 5.01 -11.95
N LEU A 44 0.89 6.25 -12.22
CA LEU A 44 1.27 7.38 -11.39
C LEU A 44 0.31 7.53 -10.19
N PRO A 45 0.76 8.16 -9.08
CA PRO A 45 -0.06 8.28 -7.87
C PRO A 45 -1.39 8.99 -8.10
N ASN A 46 -1.41 10.04 -8.93
CA ASN A 46 -2.63 10.76 -9.29
C ASN A 46 -3.61 9.89 -10.10
N GLU A 47 -3.11 9.05 -11.00
CA GLU A 47 -3.93 8.13 -11.80
C GLU A 47 -4.55 7.06 -10.92
N PHE A 48 -3.75 6.46 -10.02
CA PHE A 48 -4.22 5.43 -9.11
C PHE A 48 -5.19 5.97 -8.05
N GLY A 49 -4.90 7.14 -7.49
CA GLY A 49 -5.83 7.83 -6.59
C GLY A 49 -7.16 8.16 -7.26
N GLN A 50 -7.12 8.67 -8.50
CA GLN A 50 -8.33 8.94 -9.28
C GLN A 50 -9.13 7.67 -9.57
N LEU A 51 -8.48 6.55 -9.89
CA LEU A 51 -9.16 5.27 -10.08
C LEU A 51 -9.96 4.85 -8.83
N ILE A 52 -9.36 4.96 -7.64
CA ILE A 52 -10.05 4.62 -6.39
C ILE A 52 -11.23 5.56 -6.14
N ALA A 53 -11.03 6.86 -6.37
CA ALA A 53 -12.09 7.86 -6.23
C ALA A 53 -13.25 7.60 -7.21
N ASP A 54 -12.93 7.27 -8.47
CA ASP A 54 -13.89 6.96 -9.52
C ASP A 54 -14.71 5.70 -9.18
N ILE A 55 -14.05 4.62 -8.72
CA ILE A 55 -14.75 3.40 -8.28
C ILE A 55 -15.73 3.74 -7.15
N LYS A 56 -15.28 4.52 -6.16
CA LYS A 56 -16.10 4.90 -5.01
C LYS A 56 -17.27 5.82 -5.39
N ALA A 57 -17.12 6.64 -6.42
CA ALA A 57 -18.17 7.56 -6.88
C ALA A 57 -19.22 6.87 -7.75
N ASN A 58 -18.81 5.88 -8.56
CA ASN A 58 -19.65 5.35 -9.64
C ASN A 58 -20.18 3.93 -9.40
N THR A 59 -19.69 3.22 -8.39
CA THR A 59 -20.07 1.82 -8.15
C THR A 59 -21.22 1.71 -7.14
N PRO A 60 -22.40 1.19 -7.52
CA PRO A 60 -23.50 0.95 -6.57
C PRO A 60 -23.12 -0.09 -5.50
N GLY A 61 -23.41 0.21 -4.23
CA GLY A 61 -23.12 -0.70 -3.11
C GLY A 61 -21.69 -0.60 -2.57
N ILE A 62 -20.83 0.24 -3.17
CA ILE A 62 -19.43 0.35 -2.78
C ILE A 62 -19.23 0.83 -1.33
N GLN A 63 -20.19 1.54 -0.76
CA GLN A 63 -20.18 1.98 0.63
C GLN A 63 -20.27 0.82 1.64
N ASP A 64 -20.77 -0.34 1.22
CA ASP A 64 -20.99 -1.51 2.07
C ASP A 64 -19.78 -2.47 2.07
N VAL A 65 -18.72 -2.13 1.32
CA VAL A 65 -17.53 -2.97 1.17
C VAL A 65 -16.23 -2.21 1.41
N ILE A 66 -15.19 -2.95 1.78
CA ILE A 66 -13.87 -2.39 2.00
C ILE A 66 -13.07 -2.40 0.69
N ILE A 67 -12.63 -1.23 0.25
CA ILE A 67 -11.67 -1.12 -0.87
C ILE A 67 -10.26 -1.36 -0.33
N SER A 68 -9.57 -2.31 -0.95
CA SER A 68 -8.17 -2.64 -0.71
C SER A 68 -7.28 -2.22 -1.88
N THR A 69 -6.05 -1.81 -1.57
CA THR A 69 -5.04 -1.46 -2.58
C THR A 69 -3.89 -2.46 -2.59
N HIS A 70 -3.41 -2.81 -3.78
CA HIS A 70 -2.29 -3.72 -4.00
C HIS A 70 -1.37 -3.20 -5.11
N CYS A 71 -0.27 -2.54 -4.75
CA CYS A 71 0.58 -1.86 -5.72
C CYS A 71 1.94 -2.56 -5.87
N HIS A 72 2.31 -2.89 -7.12
CA HIS A 72 3.65 -3.33 -7.47
C HIS A 72 4.59 -2.14 -7.69
N ASN A 73 5.90 -2.41 -7.59
CA ASN A 73 6.94 -1.37 -7.52
C ASN A 73 7.80 -1.24 -8.79
N ASP A 74 7.30 -1.68 -9.96
CA ASP A 74 8.06 -1.70 -11.21
C ASP A 74 8.63 -0.33 -11.62
N LEU A 75 7.93 0.78 -11.35
CA LEU A 75 8.43 2.16 -11.52
C LEU A 75 8.95 2.81 -10.22
N GLY A 76 9.07 2.07 -9.13
CA GLY A 76 9.48 2.61 -7.82
C GLY A 76 8.40 3.44 -7.12
N LEU A 77 7.14 3.34 -7.55
CA LEU A 77 6.03 4.17 -7.07
C LEU A 77 5.00 3.43 -6.21
N ALA A 78 5.26 2.17 -5.81
CA ALA A 78 4.26 1.36 -5.11
C ALA A 78 3.75 2.03 -3.82
N ASN A 79 4.65 2.58 -3.01
CA ASN A 79 4.29 3.26 -1.76
C ASN A 79 3.47 4.54 -2.04
N ALA A 80 3.89 5.34 -3.03
CA ALA A 80 3.18 6.56 -3.41
C ALA A 80 1.77 6.28 -3.97
N ASN A 81 1.63 5.26 -4.83
CA ASN A 81 0.34 4.82 -5.36
C ASN A 81 -0.57 4.32 -4.24
N THR A 82 -0.01 3.54 -3.31
CA THR A 82 -0.74 3.04 -2.15
C THR A 82 -1.26 4.16 -1.26
N LEU A 83 -0.42 5.17 -0.97
CA LEU A 83 -0.79 6.37 -0.23
C LEU A 83 -1.90 7.16 -0.94
N ALA A 84 -1.79 7.33 -2.26
CA ALA A 84 -2.83 8.01 -3.04
C ALA A 84 -4.17 7.25 -2.96
N GLY A 85 -4.15 5.92 -3.01
CA GLY A 85 -5.34 5.09 -2.88
C GLY A 85 -6.02 5.21 -1.50
N VAL A 86 -5.25 5.22 -0.41
CA VAL A 86 -5.84 5.40 0.94
C VAL A 86 -6.39 6.81 1.15
N CYS A 87 -5.72 7.83 0.61
CA CYS A 87 -6.24 9.20 0.59
C CYS A 87 -7.56 9.31 -0.20
N ALA A 88 -7.68 8.55 -1.30
CA ALA A 88 -8.90 8.49 -2.12
C ALA A 88 -10.03 7.66 -1.48
N GLY A 89 -9.76 6.92 -0.39
CA GLY A 89 -10.79 6.24 0.38
C GLY A 89 -10.60 4.74 0.57
N ALA A 90 -9.52 4.13 0.07
CA ALA A 90 -9.19 2.75 0.40
C ALA A 90 -8.86 2.60 1.89
N ARG A 91 -9.26 1.48 2.49
CA ARG A 91 -9.13 1.25 3.94
C ARG A 91 -8.44 -0.07 4.30
N LEU A 92 -8.08 -0.86 3.30
CA LEU A 92 -7.21 -2.00 3.45
C LEU A 92 -6.04 -1.84 2.47
N VAL A 93 -4.85 -2.27 2.88
CA VAL A 93 -3.65 -2.14 2.08
C VAL A 93 -2.90 -3.46 2.15
N ASP A 94 -2.55 -3.99 0.98
CA ASP A 94 -1.63 -5.11 0.88
C ASP A 94 -0.20 -4.56 0.78
N VAL A 95 0.63 -4.93 1.75
CA VAL A 95 2.05 -4.58 1.83
C VAL A 95 2.89 -5.82 2.10
N THR A 96 4.18 -5.69 1.88
CA THR A 96 5.17 -6.74 2.18
C THR A 96 6.33 -6.16 2.97
N VAL A 97 6.84 -6.92 3.94
CA VAL A 97 8.06 -6.54 4.67
C VAL A 97 9.22 -6.50 3.69
N ASN A 98 10.06 -5.48 3.80
CA ASN A 98 11.19 -5.25 2.90
C ASN A 98 10.78 -4.94 1.45
N GLY A 99 9.48 -4.81 1.15
CA GLY A 99 8.95 -4.65 -0.21
C GLY A 99 9.09 -5.91 -1.08
N ILE A 100 9.27 -7.10 -0.48
CA ILE A 100 9.45 -8.34 -1.25
C ILE A 100 8.23 -8.67 -2.11
N GLY A 101 8.47 -9.22 -3.29
CA GLY A 101 7.40 -9.59 -4.21
C GLY A 101 7.94 -10.02 -5.55
N GLU A 102 7.04 -10.22 -6.50
CA GLU A 102 7.43 -10.49 -7.88
C GLU A 102 8.13 -9.27 -8.50
N ARG A 103 9.08 -9.52 -9.42
CA ARG A 103 9.80 -8.48 -10.19
C ARG A 103 10.48 -7.44 -9.29
N ALA A 104 10.03 -6.19 -9.32
CA ALA A 104 10.56 -5.09 -8.51
C ALA A 104 9.99 -5.05 -7.09
N GLY A 105 9.10 -5.97 -6.74
CA GLY A 105 8.48 -6.06 -5.43
C GLY A 105 7.15 -5.32 -5.32
N ASN A 106 6.70 -5.14 -4.09
CA ASN A 106 5.40 -4.55 -3.74
C ASN A 106 5.57 -3.30 -2.87
N CYS A 107 4.45 -2.69 -2.49
CA CYS A 107 4.45 -1.67 -1.44
C CYS A 107 5.12 -2.20 -0.16
N SER A 108 6.09 -1.43 0.31
CA SER A 108 6.93 -1.71 1.47
C SER A 108 6.18 -1.39 2.77
N LEU A 109 6.02 -2.40 3.65
CA LEU A 109 5.28 -2.27 4.91
C LEU A 109 5.88 -1.18 5.78
N GLU A 110 7.19 -1.23 5.99
CA GLU A 110 7.92 -0.31 6.84
C GLU A 110 7.83 1.14 6.37
N GLU A 111 7.89 1.37 5.06
CA GLU A 111 7.80 2.71 4.47
C GLU A 111 6.39 3.26 4.61
N PHE A 112 5.39 2.43 4.32
CA PHE A 112 3.98 2.82 4.42
C PHE A 112 3.57 3.13 5.86
N VAL A 113 3.91 2.23 6.79
CA VAL A 113 3.59 2.38 8.22
C VAL A 113 4.29 3.60 8.81
N MET A 114 5.58 3.81 8.51
CA MET A 114 6.30 4.98 9.02
C MET A 114 5.79 6.28 8.41
N THR A 115 5.38 6.27 7.15
CA THR A 115 4.74 7.45 6.53
C THR A 115 3.45 7.82 7.27
N LEU A 116 2.58 6.85 7.54
CA LEU A 116 1.36 7.09 8.32
C LEU A 116 1.68 7.51 9.76
N LYS A 117 2.69 6.91 10.40
CA LYS A 117 3.09 7.28 11.76
C LYS A 117 3.58 8.73 11.85
N CYS A 118 4.33 9.19 10.86
CA CYS A 118 4.95 10.52 10.86
C CYS A 118 4.05 11.62 10.30
N ARG A 119 3.15 11.30 9.35
CA ARG A 119 2.39 12.30 8.57
C ARG A 119 0.89 12.06 8.54
N GLY A 120 0.43 10.93 9.08
CA GLY A 120 -0.95 10.47 9.02
C GLY A 120 -1.95 11.45 9.64
N GLU A 121 -1.63 11.91 10.85
CA GLU A 121 -2.50 12.78 11.63
C GLU A 121 -2.65 14.17 10.99
N GLN A 122 -1.54 14.84 10.66
CA GLN A 122 -1.57 16.24 10.23
C GLN A 122 -1.78 16.44 8.73
N VAL A 123 -1.27 15.52 7.89
CA VAL A 123 -1.18 15.73 6.43
C VAL A 123 -2.09 14.80 5.65
N LEU A 124 -2.33 13.58 6.15
CA LEU A 124 -3.10 12.56 5.45
C LEU A 124 -4.51 12.39 6.04
N GLY A 125 -5.07 13.45 6.63
CA GLY A 125 -6.47 13.49 7.07
C GLY A 125 -6.78 12.55 8.23
N GLY A 126 -5.84 12.37 9.17
CA GLY A 126 -6.06 11.52 10.34
C GLY A 126 -5.87 10.03 10.08
N LEU A 127 -5.26 9.63 8.96
CA LEU A 127 -4.98 8.22 8.68
C LEU A 127 -3.97 7.65 9.69
N TYR A 128 -4.22 6.45 10.20
CA TYR A 128 -3.35 5.76 11.14
C TYR A 128 -3.39 4.24 10.91
N THR A 129 -2.45 3.53 11.53
CA THR A 129 -2.48 2.07 11.64
C THR A 129 -2.22 1.66 13.08
N GLY A 130 -2.68 0.46 13.45
CA GLY A 130 -2.37 -0.15 14.75
C GLY A 130 -1.03 -0.89 14.79
N ILE A 131 -0.20 -0.81 13.73
CA ILE A 131 1.06 -1.55 13.66
C ILE A 131 2.06 -0.96 14.66
N ASN A 132 2.64 -1.82 15.50
CA ASN A 132 3.68 -1.41 16.43
C ASN A 132 5.02 -1.22 15.69
N SER A 133 5.35 0.03 15.38
CA SER A 133 6.56 0.39 14.63
C SER A 133 7.86 0.00 15.30
N LYS A 134 7.87 -0.28 16.63
CA LYS A 134 9.07 -0.69 17.36
C LYS A 134 9.66 -2.03 16.87
N HIS A 135 8.83 -2.89 16.27
CA HIS A 135 9.26 -4.21 15.77
C HIS A 135 9.62 -4.22 14.29
N ILE A 136 9.58 -3.08 13.58
CA ILE A 136 9.83 -3.02 12.13
C ILE A 136 11.24 -3.54 11.78
N ILE A 137 12.28 -3.05 12.47
CA ILE A 137 13.67 -3.45 12.19
C ILE A 137 13.91 -4.93 12.47
N GLU A 138 13.37 -5.44 13.58
CA GLU A 138 13.49 -6.86 13.95
C GLU A 138 12.78 -7.75 12.92
N THR A 139 11.56 -7.37 12.52
CA THR A 139 10.78 -8.09 11.51
C THR A 139 11.50 -8.09 10.16
N SER A 140 12.08 -6.96 9.76
CA SER A 140 12.87 -6.82 8.53
C SER A 140 14.05 -7.80 8.50
N LYS A 141 14.80 -7.90 9.60
CA LYS A 141 15.93 -8.84 9.75
C LYS A 141 15.48 -10.29 9.71
N MET A 142 14.39 -10.63 10.40
CA MET A 142 13.82 -11.97 10.33
C MET A 142 13.46 -12.34 8.88
N VAL A 143 12.81 -11.44 8.14
CA VAL A 143 12.46 -11.69 6.74
C VAL A 143 13.69 -11.83 5.86
N GLU A 144 14.73 -11.01 6.04
CA GLU A 144 16.01 -11.17 5.35
C GLU A 144 16.65 -12.54 5.62
N GLU A 145 16.67 -12.99 6.88
CA GLU A 145 17.24 -14.28 7.28
C GLU A 145 16.47 -15.46 6.68
N TYR A 146 15.14 -15.47 6.79
CA TYR A 146 14.31 -16.60 6.33
C TYR A 146 14.12 -16.64 4.81
N SER A 147 14.08 -15.48 4.14
CA SER A 147 13.94 -15.43 2.68
C SER A 147 15.26 -15.59 1.93
N GLY A 148 16.39 -15.30 2.59
CA GLY A 148 17.71 -15.20 1.96
C GLY A 148 17.87 -13.96 1.07
N LEU A 149 16.87 -13.08 0.99
CA LEU A 149 16.91 -11.84 0.21
C LEU A 149 17.47 -10.72 1.06
N LYS A 150 18.69 -10.29 0.72
CA LYS A 150 19.38 -9.22 1.45
C LYS A 150 18.70 -7.87 1.27
N VAL A 151 18.60 -7.11 2.36
CA VAL A 151 18.12 -5.73 2.33
C VAL A 151 19.21 -4.82 1.79
N GLN A 152 18.84 -3.95 0.84
CA GLN A 152 19.74 -2.92 0.33
C GLN A 152 20.15 -1.95 1.44
N ALA A 153 21.44 -1.64 1.54
CA ALA A 153 21.98 -0.82 2.64
C ALA A 153 21.30 0.55 2.78
N HIS A 154 20.85 1.16 1.67
CA HIS A 154 20.19 2.46 1.66
C HIS A 154 18.66 2.37 1.54
N LYS A 155 18.08 1.19 1.75
CA LYS A 155 16.62 1.06 1.77
C LYS A 155 16.03 1.95 2.87
N ALA A 156 14.96 2.66 2.54
CA ALA A 156 14.29 3.53 3.50
C ALA A 156 13.85 2.74 4.74
N ILE A 157 13.95 3.38 5.91
CA ILE A 157 13.61 2.85 7.25
C ILE A 157 14.47 1.69 7.73
N VAL A 158 14.71 0.66 6.93
CA VAL A 158 15.33 -0.61 7.40
C VAL A 158 16.74 -0.85 6.89
N GLY A 159 17.22 -0.05 5.93
CA GLY A 159 18.58 -0.16 5.42
C GLY A 159 19.63 0.16 6.50
N ALA A 160 20.75 -0.56 6.49
CA ALA A 160 21.85 -0.34 7.44
C ALA A 160 22.34 1.12 7.48
N ASN A 161 22.21 1.85 6.36
CA ASN A 161 22.61 3.24 6.23
C ASN A 161 21.45 4.23 6.44
N ALA A 162 20.21 3.76 6.67
CA ALA A 162 19.04 4.63 6.81
C ALA A 162 19.15 5.61 8.00
N PHE A 163 19.95 5.25 9.02
CA PHE A 163 20.20 6.07 10.19
C PHE A 163 21.70 6.30 10.47
N SER A 164 22.60 5.83 9.60
CA SER A 164 24.04 6.04 9.76
C SER A 164 24.36 7.53 9.52
N HIS A 165 24.68 8.26 10.59
CA HIS A 165 24.98 9.69 10.52
C HIS A 165 26.48 9.94 10.27
N GLU A 166 26.77 10.62 9.17
CA GLU A 166 27.99 11.41 8.94
C GLU A 166 27.54 12.87 8.70
N SER A 167 27.01 13.53 9.74
CA SER A 167 27.03 14.99 9.98
C SER A 167 25.95 15.43 10.98
N SER A 168 26.36 16.31 11.89
CA SER A 168 25.69 16.76 13.11
C SER A 168 24.42 17.63 12.95
N LEU A 169 23.78 17.65 11.77
CA LEU A 169 22.64 18.52 11.47
C LEU A 169 21.27 17.83 11.43
N HIS A 170 21.22 16.48 11.45
CA HIS A 170 20.00 15.70 11.22
C HIS A 170 19.30 15.19 12.50
N GLN A 171 19.83 15.51 13.69
CA GLN A 171 19.38 14.94 14.96
C GLN A 171 17.96 15.35 15.40
N GLU A 172 17.37 16.39 14.82
CA GLU A 172 16.12 16.99 15.31
C GLU A 172 14.83 16.45 14.67
N LEU A 173 14.91 15.61 13.62
CA LEU A 173 13.72 15.16 12.85
C LEU A 173 13.26 13.73 13.14
N VAL A 174 13.96 12.96 13.98
CA VAL A 174 13.75 11.49 14.09
C VAL A 174 13.42 11.01 15.51
N ASN A 175 13.39 11.88 16.53
CA ASN A 175 13.01 11.53 17.90
C ASN A 175 11.60 12.00 18.26
#